data_AF-A0A966M598-F1
#
_entry.id   AF-A0A966M598-F1
#
_cell.length_a   1.000
_cell.length_b   1.000
_cell.length_c   1.000
_cell.angle_alpha   90.00
_cell.angle_beta   90.00
_cell.angle_gamma   90.00
#
_symmetry.space_group_name_H-M   'P 1'
#
loop_
_entity.id
_entity.type
_entity.pdbx_description
1 polymer ?
#
loop_
_entity_poly.entity_id
_entity_poly.type
_entity_poly.pdbx_seq_one_letter_code
_entity_poly.pdbx_strand_id
1 'polypeptide(L)'
;IPVPGRDIFVQAWYQGGISIMDFTDSVNPKEIAYFDRGPINDEILVTGGYWSAYYYDGYIYGTEITRGLDVFKLTPSEHLTAKEIEQAAGAYPINGPMVFNPQQQIPMAWPESGASK
;
A
#
# COMPACT_ATOMS: atom_id res chain seq x y z
N ILE A 1 0.04 2.38 4.67
CA ILE A 1 1.28 1.62 4.93
C ILE A 1 1.79 2.04 6.31
N PRO A 2 1.83 1.13 7.29
CA PRO A 2 2.05 1.49 8.69
C PRO A 2 3.55 1.70 8.98
N VAL A 3 4.13 2.76 8.43
CA VAL A 3 5.47 3.21 8.82
C VAL A 3 5.34 4.07 10.09
N PRO A 4 6.17 3.86 11.14
CA PRO A 4 6.09 4.66 12.36
C PRO A 4 6.18 6.17 12.07
N GLY A 5 5.20 6.93 12.57
CA GLY A 5 5.18 8.39 12.45
C GLY A 5 4.86 8.93 11.06
N ARG A 6 4.44 8.10 10.10
CA ARG A 6 4.01 8.52 8.77
C ARG A 6 2.56 8.15 8.49
N ASP A 7 1.92 8.95 7.65
CA ASP A 7 0.58 8.69 7.13
C ASP A 7 0.67 8.38 5.63
N ILE A 8 0.82 7.10 5.29
CA ILE A 8 1.00 6.66 3.90
C ILE A 8 -0.23 5.89 3.44
N PHE A 9 -0.83 6.34 2.34
CA PHE A 9 -2.03 5.77 1.75
C PHE A 9 -1.70 5.03 0.43
N VAL A 10 -2.40 3.93 0.16
CA VAL A 10 -2.33 3.20 -1.12
C VAL A 10 -3.66 3.36 -1.82
N GLN A 11 -3.62 3.80 -3.08
CA GLN A 11 -4.81 4.12 -3.87
C GLN A 11 -4.79 3.40 -5.21
N ALA A 12 -5.93 2.82 -5.59
CA ALA A 12 -6.16 2.30 -6.93
C ALA A 12 -6.77 3.38 -7.84
N TRP A 13 -6.34 3.40 -9.10
CA TRP A 13 -6.73 4.37 -10.13
C TRP A 13 -7.25 3.71 -11.41
N TYR A 14 -8.06 2.65 -11.31
CA TYR A 14 -8.52 1.90 -12.50
C TYR A 14 -7.32 1.56 -13.41
N GLN A 15 -7.38 1.92 -14.68
CA GLN A 15 -6.31 1.66 -15.64
C GLN A 15 -5.04 2.49 -15.40
N GLY A 16 -5.11 3.54 -14.58
CA GLY A 16 -3.93 4.30 -14.13
C GLY A 16 -3.08 3.57 -13.09
N GLY A 17 -3.51 2.38 -12.65
CA GLY A 17 -2.71 1.54 -11.77
C GLY A 17 -2.84 1.90 -10.29
N ILE A 18 -1.72 1.99 -9.58
CA ILE A 18 -1.66 2.25 -8.13
C ILE A 18 -0.78 3.46 -7.86
N SER A 19 -1.22 4.31 -6.94
CA SER A 19 -0.43 5.40 -6.37
C SER A 19 -0.26 5.18 -4.87
N ILE A 20 0.93 5.51 -4.35
CA ILE A 20 1.24 5.50 -2.93
C ILE A 20 1.55 6.94 -2.53
N MET A 21 0.65 7.51 -1.72
CA MET A 21 0.68 8.90 -1.30
C MET A 21 1.14 9.01 0.15
N ASP A 22 2.06 9.91 0.43
CA ASP A 22 2.43 10.32 1.79
C ASP A 22 1.68 11.60 2.16
N PHE A 23 0.83 11.49 3.17
CA PHE A 23 0.01 12.54 3.78
C PHE A 23 0.55 12.99 5.14
N THR A 24 1.76 12.58 5.54
CA THR A 24 2.38 12.97 6.83
C THR A 24 2.40 14.49 7.01
N ASP A 25 2.64 15.24 5.93
CA ASP A 25 2.32 16.67 5.83
C ASP A 25 1.08 16.85 4.94
N SER A 26 -0.09 16.97 5.56
CA SER A 26 -1.36 17.02 4.84
C SER A 26 -1.56 18.29 4.00
N VAL A 27 -0.79 19.36 4.23
CA VAL A 27 -0.82 20.56 3.37
C VAL A 27 0.08 20.42 2.13
N ASN A 28 1.01 19.47 2.13
CA ASN A 28 1.91 19.20 1.00
C ASN A 28 2.04 17.68 0.73
N PRO A 29 0.95 16.99 0.36
CA PRO A 29 1.00 15.56 0.09
C PRO A 29 1.90 15.24 -1.11
N LYS A 30 2.59 14.10 -1.06
CA LYS A 30 3.52 13.68 -2.12
C LYS A 30 3.26 12.24 -2.54
N GLU A 31 3.26 11.99 -3.84
CA GLU A 31 3.37 10.62 -4.34
C GLU A 31 4.80 10.13 -4.11
N ILE A 32 4.95 8.96 -3.51
CA ILE A 32 6.26 8.40 -3.11
C ILE A 32 6.59 7.09 -3.84
N ALA A 33 5.61 6.49 -4.49
CA ALA A 33 5.75 5.33 -5.37
C ALA A 33 4.47 5.16 -6.19
N TYR A 34 4.58 4.52 -7.36
CA TYR A 34 3.44 4.18 -8.19
C TYR A 34 3.72 2.89 -8.97
N PHE A 35 2.65 2.32 -9.51
CA PHE A 35 2.74 1.29 -10.54
C PHE A 35 1.79 1.68 -11.67
N ASP A 36 2.34 1.97 -12.84
CA ASP A 36 1.55 2.19 -14.04
C ASP A 36 1.22 0.84 -14.68
N ARG A 37 -0.07 0.56 -14.76
CA ARG A 37 -0.61 -0.68 -15.31
C ARG A 37 -0.67 -0.63 -16.84
N GLY A 38 -0.80 0.57 -17.42
CA GLY A 38 -1.07 0.80 -18.83
C GLY A 38 -2.51 0.46 -19.25
N PRO A 39 -2.94 0.82 -20.46
CA PRO A 39 -4.28 0.54 -20.95
C PRO A 39 -4.49 -0.96 -21.26
N ILE A 40 -5.75 -1.44 -21.25
CA ILE A 40 -6.07 -2.81 -21.68
C ILE A 40 -5.83 -2.96 -23.19
N ASN A 41 -6.21 -1.91 -23.92
CA ASN A 41 -6.08 -1.77 -25.36
C ASN A 41 -5.69 -0.32 -25.65
N ASP A 42 -4.71 -0.12 -26.54
CA ASP A 42 -4.12 1.21 -26.77
C ASP A 42 -5.01 2.13 -27.62
N GLU A 43 -6.02 1.59 -28.30
CA GLU A 43 -6.86 2.33 -29.25
C GLU A 43 -8.29 2.58 -28.72
N ILE A 44 -8.79 1.69 -27.87
CA ILE A 44 -10.19 1.69 -27.42
C ILE A 44 -10.24 1.68 -25.89
N LEU A 45 -11.01 2.62 -25.32
CA LEU A 45 -11.27 2.66 -23.90
C LEU A 45 -12.17 1.47 -23.49
N VAL A 46 -11.59 0.55 -22.71
CA VAL A 46 -12.29 -0.59 -22.11
C VAL A 46 -12.30 -0.44 -20.59
N THR A 47 -13.40 -0.76 -19.93
CA THR A 47 -13.45 -0.78 -18.46
C THR A 47 -12.46 -1.80 -17.91
N GLY A 48 -11.57 -1.36 -17.03
CA GLY A 48 -10.66 -2.26 -16.34
C GLY A 48 -9.67 -1.54 -15.43
N GLY A 49 -8.58 -2.22 -15.08
CA GLY A 49 -7.63 -1.78 -14.09
C GLY A 49 -8.07 -2.06 -12.65
N TYR A 50 -7.34 -1.53 -11.67
CA TYR A 50 -7.57 -1.87 -10.27
C TYR A 50 -8.84 -1.23 -9.74
N TRP A 51 -9.76 -2.06 -9.24
CA TRP A 51 -10.93 -1.63 -8.48
C TRP A 51 -10.57 -1.23 -7.06
N SER A 52 -9.61 -1.96 -6.46
CA SER A 52 -9.10 -1.68 -5.13
C SER A 52 -7.65 -2.13 -4.96
N ALA A 53 -6.94 -1.45 -4.07
CA ALA A 53 -5.59 -1.79 -3.65
C ALA A 53 -5.49 -1.70 -2.13
N TYR A 54 -4.90 -2.70 -1.49
CA TYR A 54 -4.77 -2.76 -0.03
C TYR A 54 -3.37 -3.15 0.37
N TYR A 55 -2.83 -2.45 1.38
CA TYR A 55 -1.63 -2.90 2.06
C TYR A 55 -1.98 -3.93 3.13
N TYR A 56 -1.29 -5.07 3.13
CA TYR A 56 -1.38 -6.07 4.17
C TYR A 56 -0.06 -6.85 4.30
N ASP A 57 0.43 -6.99 5.53
CA ASP A 57 1.59 -7.82 5.91
C ASP A 57 2.83 -7.69 4.98
N GLY A 58 3.21 -6.46 4.66
CA GLY A 58 4.40 -6.19 3.82
C GLY A 58 4.15 -6.18 2.31
N TYR A 59 2.92 -6.46 1.88
CA TYR A 59 2.53 -6.51 0.48
C TYR A 59 1.40 -5.53 0.16
N ILE A 60 1.28 -5.19 -1.11
CA ILE A 60 0.14 -4.46 -1.66
C ILE A 60 -0.60 -5.40 -2.60
N TYR A 61 -1.87 -5.64 -2.32
CA TYR A 61 -2.76 -6.50 -3.09
C TYR A 61 -3.65 -5.62 -3.96
N GLY A 62 -3.46 -5.68 -5.28
CA GLY A 62 -4.26 -4.97 -6.27
C GLY A 62 -5.24 -5.92 -6.96
N THR A 63 -6.54 -5.71 -6.78
CA THR A 63 -7.59 -6.50 -7.45
C THR A 63 -8.10 -5.76 -8.69
N GLU A 64 -7.89 -6.36 -9.84
CA GLU A 64 -8.23 -5.84 -11.17
C GLU A 64 -9.61 -6.36 -11.60
N ILE A 65 -10.38 -5.52 -12.29
CA ILE A 65 -11.77 -5.81 -12.71
C ILE A 65 -11.88 -7.01 -13.69
N THR A 66 -10.86 -7.21 -14.50
CA THR A 66 -10.79 -8.09 -15.68
C THR A 66 -9.64 -9.12 -15.68
N ARG A 67 -8.43 -8.77 -15.20
CA ARG A 67 -7.20 -9.58 -15.30
C ARG A 67 -6.93 -10.42 -14.06
N GLY A 68 -7.40 -10.01 -12.87
CA GLY A 68 -7.24 -10.78 -11.63
C GLY A 68 -6.52 -10.03 -10.52
N LEU A 69 -5.55 -10.68 -9.86
CA LEU A 69 -4.86 -10.18 -8.67
C LEU A 69 -3.37 -10.00 -8.94
N ASP A 70 -2.86 -8.81 -8.62
CA ASP A 70 -1.42 -8.55 -8.53
C ASP A 70 -1.01 -8.35 -7.06
N VAL A 71 0.19 -8.82 -6.71
CA VAL A 71 0.76 -8.69 -5.37
C VAL A 71 2.13 -8.03 -5.49
N PHE A 72 2.24 -6.82 -4.95
CA PHE A 72 3.44 -6.00 -5.02
C PHE A 72 4.18 -5.98 -3.69
N LYS A 73 5.50 -5.77 -3.76
CA LYS A 73 6.36 -5.52 -2.60
C LYS A 73 7.16 -4.24 -2.83
N LEU A 74 7.23 -3.40 -1.80
CA LEU A 74 8.02 -2.17 -1.85
C LEU A 74 9.51 -2.48 -1.91
N THR A 75 10.25 -1.61 -2.59
CA THR A 75 11.71 -1.60 -2.59
C THR A 75 12.21 -0.25 -2.08
N PRO A 76 13.42 -0.19 -1.48
CA PRO A 76 13.96 1.07 -0.99
C PRO A 76 14.11 2.12 -2.09
N SER A 77 13.84 3.38 -1.75
CA SER A 77 13.94 4.54 -2.63
C SER A 77 14.40 5.78 -1.86
N GLU A 78 14.46 6.93 -2.54
CA GLU A 78 14.71 8.23 -1.89
C GLU A 78 13.59 8.66 -0.92
N HIS A 79 12.39 8.11 -1.05
CA HIS A 79 11.23 8.43 -0.22
C HIS A 79 10.93 7.41 0.87
N LEU A 80 11.50 6.21 0.77
CA LEU A 80 11.19 5.08 1.64
C LEU A 80 12.44 4.22 1.85
N THR A 81 12.95 4.18 3.08
CA THR A 81 14.14 3.40 3.41
C THR A 81 13.82 1.91 3.58
N ALA A 82 14.84 1.04 3.48
CA ALA A 82 14.70 -0.38 3.76
C ALA A 82 14.16 -0.65 5.18
N LYS A 83 14.61 0.15 6.16
CA LYS A 83 14.16 0.05 7.55
C LYS A 83 12.68 0.38 7.71
N GLU A 84 12.19 1.43 7.05
CA GLU A 84 10.77 1.79 7.10
C GLU A 84 9.90 0.70 6.47
N ILE A 85 10.34 0.10 5.36
CA ILE A 85 9.65 -1.04 4.74
C ILE A 85 9.58 -2.22 5.70
N GLU A 86 10.70 -2.55 6.35
CA GLU A 86 10.76 -3.63 7.34
C GLU A 86 9.84 -3.35 8.54
N GLN A 87 9.86 -2.12 9.07
CA GLN A 87 8.97 -1.71 10.16
C GLN A 87 7.49 -1.81 9.75
N ALA A 88 7.13 -1.40 8.54
CA ALA A 88 5.76 -1.52 8.05
C ALA A 88 5.33 -2.98 7.87
N ALA A 89 6.21 -3.88 7.45
CA ALA A 89 5.94 -5.31 7.39
C ALA A 89 5.87 -5.93 8.80
N GLY A 90 6.64 -5.39 9.74
CA GLY A 90 6.66 -5.79 11.15
C GLY A 90 5.47 -5.29 11.98
N ALA A 91 4.65 -4.38 11.45
CA ALA A 91 3.53 -3.81 12.18
C ALA A 91 2.46 -4.87 12.52
N TYR A 92 1.78 -4.68 13.64
CA TYR A 92 0.68 -5.54 14.11
C TYR A 92 -0.46 -4.68 14.70
N PRO A 93 -1.73 -5.13 14.63
CA PRO A 93 -2.82 -4.38 15.24
C PRO A 93 -2.64 -4.31 16.76
N ILE A 94 -2.88 -3.15 17.37
CA ILE A 94 -2.69 -2.97 18.82
C ILE A 94 -3.56 -3.92 19.64
N ASN A 95 -4.75 -4.26 19.13
CA ASN A 95 -5.71 -5.17 19.74
C ASN A 95 -6.25 -6.16 18.71
N GLY A 96 -6.54 -7.39 19.16
CA GLY A 96 -7.17 -8.41 18.32
C GLY A 96 -6.19 -9.23 17.49
N PRO A 97 -6.70 -10.21 16.72
CA PRO A 97 -5.86 -11.06 15.90
C PRO A 97 -5.34 -10.30 14.66
N MET A 98 -4.24 -10.78 14.09
CA MET A 98 -3.72 -10.29 12.81
C MET A 98 -4.56 -10.86 11.65
N VAL A 99 -5.76 -10.30 11.49
CA VAL A 99 -6.67 -10.60 10.39
C VAL A 99 -6.91 -9.33 9.59
N PHE A 100 -6.86 -9.43 8.26
CA PHE A 100 -7.16 -8.29 7.41
C PHE A 100 -8.67 -8.06 7.32
N ASN A 101 -9.12 -6.88 7.75
CA ASN A 101 -10.43 -6.36 7.39
C ASN A 101 -10.30 -4.85 7.15
N PRO A 102 -10.55 -4.37 5.92
CA PRO A 102 -10.40 -2.94 5.60
C PRO A 102 -11.36 -2.03 6.38
N GLN A 103 -12.44 -2.58 6.96
CA GLN A 103 -13.38 -1.82 7.78
C GLN A 103 -12.92 -1.64 9.24
N GLN A 104 -11.99 -2.45 9.73
CA GLN A 104 -11.72 -2.52 11.16
C GLN A 104 -10.93 -1.33 11.72
N GLN A 105 -10.29 -0.49 10.88
CA GLN A 105 -9.59 0.75 11.27
C GLN A 105 -8.79 0.68 12.60
N ILE A 106 -8.25 -0.49 12.93
CA ILE A 106 -7.51 -0.70 14.18
C ILE A 106 -6.13 -0.05 14.04
N PRO A 107 -5.71 0.79 15.00
CA PRO A 107 -4.36 1.34 15.00
C PRO A 107 -3.29 0.24 15.04
N MET A 108 -2.19 0.47 14.34
CA MET A 108 -1.05 -0.44 14.30
C MET A 108 0.00 -0.05 15.36
N ALA A 109 0.69 -1.07 15.90
CA ALA A 109 1.87 -0.96 16.74
C ALA A 109 3.05 -1.66 16.05
N TRP A 110 4.25 -1.45 16.59
CA TRP A 110 5.51 -1.96 16.04
C TRP A 110 6.31 -2.64 17.14
N PRO A 111 7.07 -3.70 16.82
CA PRO A 111 7.93 -4.36 17.81
C PRO A 111 8.99 -3.39 18.33
N GLU A 112 9.32 -3.49 19.61
CA GLU A 112 10.48 -2.79 20.16
C GLU A 112 11.75 -3.22 19.43
N SER A 113 12.70 -2.30 19.26
CA SER A 113 13.93 -2.56 18.52
C SER A 113 14.66 -3.79 19.08
N GLY A 114 14.67 -4.89 18.32
CA GLY A 114 15.34 -6.15 18.68
C GLY A 114 14.42 -7.33 19.00
N ALA A 115 13.10 -7.15 19.04
CA ALA A 115 12.15 -8.25 19.18
C ALA A 115 11.69 -8.74 17.79
N SER A 116 11.81 -10.05 17.51
CA SER A 116 11.13 -10.66 16.37
C SER A 116 9.65 -10.92 16.73
N LYS A 117 8.78 -10.90 15.70
CA LYS A 117 7.39 -11.37 15.78
C LYS A 117 7.32 -12.80 16.33
#